data_AF-A0A2R6KZ25-F1
#
_entry.id   AF-A0A2R6KZ25-F1
#
_cell.length_a   1.000
_cell.length_b   1.000
_cell.length_c   1.000
_cell.angle_alpha   90.00
_cell.angle_beta   90.00
_cell.angle_gamma   90.00
#
_symmetry.space_group_name_H-M   'P 1'
#
loop_
_entity.id
_entity.type
_entity.pdbx_description
1 polymer ?
#
loop_
_entity_poly.entity_id
_entity_poly.type
_entity_poly.pdbx_seq_one_letter_code
_entity_poly.pdbx_strand_id
1 'polypeptide(L)'
;MILGFVESEAGEPVETSLQMLTLARDLAEQSGSELAAVAVGEEGAAVADHLGEYGVQTVYHVDDGRLSPYAPEAWGRALAELVEDRGPEALLAPGTDRGQEVLAHVGAKTDLPMAADCTAVEADDGYEVTRQRWGGSLVEYARLEAATKLLSTAVHEVPIEPADAATDPAVHTVEPAVDEEDLRVSVDRLEESDVEGVPLGEARVVVGGGRGVGGPEDFDQLEELADLLDGAIGSSRAAVNEGWRPHDDQIGLTGTKITPDIYIACGISGAVQHWVGCKGADTVLARANAVGGEPAPPSGGGSPHGSVPENGYINAVRSTTVASRRMYDVRSAKGAKPAVTTAGRTTASARSGSHNPPGSVYSSINTTETIWTGGPMYNSRRVSTESSDWMNTVLKYRRATSICSTWRSRPFRVSATASGSSSP
;
A
#
# COMPACT_ATOMS: atom_id res chain seq x y z
N MET A 1 -30.90 -1.40 -8.63
CA MET A 1 -30.06 -0.79 -7.57
C MET A 1 -28.71 -1.49 -7.55
N ILE A 2 -27.66 -0.74 -7.19
CA ILE A 2 -26.34 -1.25 -6.81
C ILE A 2 -26.25 -1.24 -5.29
N LEU A 3 -25.84 -2.35 -4.68
CA LEU A 3 -25.76 -2.51 -3.23
C LEU A 3 -24.30 -2.57 -2.78
N GLY A 4 -23.89 -1.73 -1.83
CA GLY A 4 -22.56 -1.76 -1.22
C GLY A 4 -22.58 -2.27 0.22
N PHE A 5 -21.82 -3.31 0.53
CA PHE A 5 -21.58 -3.74 1.91
C PHE A 5 -20.58 -2.82 2.60
N VAL A 6 -21.00 -2.18 3.68
CA VAL A 6 -20.21 -1.20 4.41
C VAL A 6 -19.68 -1.83 5.69
N GLU A 7 -18.35 -1.87 5.79
CA GLU A 7 -17.66 -2.07 7.04
C GLU A 7 -17.52 -0.73 7.78
N SER A 8 -17.71 -0.76 9.09
CA SER A 8 -17.64 0.40 9.97
C SER A 8 -16.97 0.06 11.29
N GLU A 9 -16.40 1.08 11.92
CA GLU A 9 -15.82 1.04 13.25
C GLU A 9 -16.25 2.29 14.01
N ALA A 10 -16.72 2.13 15.26
CA ALA A 10 -17.21 3.22 16.10
C ALA A 10 -18.26 4.13 15.42
N GLY A 11 -19.17 3.53 14.64
CA GLY A 11 -20.22 4.23 13.91
C GLY A 11 -19.75 5.01 12.66
N GLU A 12 -18.48 4.87 12.25
CA GLU A 12 -17.94 5.51 11.04
C GLU A 12 -17.53 4.45 10.00
N PRO A 13 -17.80 4.67 8.70
CA PRO A 13 -17.35 3.75 7.66
C PRO A 13 -15.84 3.79 7.51
N VAL A 14 -15.22 2.61 7.38
CA VAL A 14 -13.77 2.51 7.16
C VAL A 14 -13.39 2.99 5.76
N GLU A 15 -12.12 3.41 5.58
CA GLU A 15 -11.61 3.97 4.32
C GLU A 15 -11.92 3.08 3.10
N THR A 16 -11.73 1.77 3.24
CA THR A 16 -11.95 0.79 2.16
C THR A 16 -13.42 0.68 1.76
N SER A 17 -14.37 0.91 2.67
CA SER A 17 -15.80 1.03 2.36
C SER A 17 -16.05 2.26 1.50
N LEU A 18 -15.41 3.39 1.81
CA LEU A 18 -15.56 4.63 1.02
C LEU A 18 -14.97 4.49 -0.40
N GLN A 19 -13.83 3.82 -0.52
CA GLN A 19 -13.26 3.46 -1.83
C GLN A 19 -14.22 2.57 -2.64
N MET A 20 -14.87 1.61 -1.98
CA MET A 20 -15.90 0.78 -2.62
C MET A 20 -17.11 1.59 -3.08
N LEU A 21 -17.57 2.55 -2.26
CA LEU A 21 -18.70 3.40 -2.61
C LEU A 21 -18.43 4.30 -3.81
N THR A 22 -17.20 4.79 -4.00
CA THR A 22 -16.80 5.47 -5.25
C THR A 22 -17.09 4.57 -6.45
N LEU A 23 -16.58 3.33 -6.45
CA LEU A 23 -16.79 2.40 -7.56
C LEU A 23 -18.27 2.02 -7.73
N ALA A 24 -18.99 1.80 -6.62
CA ALA A 24 -20.41 1.46 -6.64
C ALA A 24 -21.27 2.58 -7.21
N ARG A 25 -20.96 3.84 -6.87
CA ARG A 25 -21.63 5.03 -7.41
C ARG A 25 -21.38 5.16 -8.91
N ASP A 26 -20.12 5.09 -9.35
CA ASP A 26 -19.79 5.19 -10.77
C ASP A 26 -20.53 4.11 -11.59
N LEU A 27 -20.67 2.91 -11.04
CA LEU A 27 -21.44 1.82 -11.65
C LEU A 27 -22.94 2.10 -11.66
N ALA A 28 -23.49 2.64 -10.56
CA ALA A 28 -24.90 3.01 -10.45
C ALA A 28 -25.26 4.10 -11.46
N GLU A 29 -24.41 5.11 -11.63
CA GLU A 29 -24.59 6.19 -12.63
C GLU A 29 -24.57 5.66 -14.06
N GLN A 30 -23.64 4.77 -14.40
CA GLN A 30 -23.56 4.15 -15.73
C GLN A 30 -24.80 3.32 -16.07
N SER A 31 -25.34 2.59 -15.09
CA SER A 31 -26.51 1.72 -15.26
C SER A 31 -27.85 2.46 -15.08
N GLY A 32 -27.83 3.73 -14.64
CA GLY A 32 -29.04 4.48 -14.30
C GLY A 32 -29.77 3.90 -13.08
N SER A 33 -29.04 3.24 -12.20
CA SER A 33 -29.52 2.52 -11.03
C SER A 33 -29.33 3.35 -9.75
N GLU A 34 -30.12 3.08 -8.72
CA GLU A 34 -29.95 3.72 -7.41
C GLU A 34 -28.80 3.06 -6.63
N LEU A 35 -28.02 3.86 -5.89
CA LEU A 35 -27.00 3.36 -4.97
C LEU A 35 -27.60 3.14 -3.58
N ALA A 36 -27.51 1.92 -3.08
CA ALA A 36 -27.89 1.53 -1.73
C ALA A 36 -26.68 0.94 -0.99
N ALA A 37 -26.74 0.96 0.34
CA ALA A 37 -25.74 0.34 1.21
C ALA A 37 -26.37 -0.68 2.15
N VAL A 38 -25.59 -1.65 2.62
CA VAL A 38 -25.95 -2.55 3.72
C VAL A 38 -24.88 -2.48 4.80
N ALA A 39 -25.31 -2.29 6.04
CA ALA A 39 -24.46 -2.26 7.22
C ALA A 39 -25.01 -3.24 8.27
N VAL A 40 -24.11 -3.98 8.93
CA VAL A 40 -24.46 -5.08 9.84
C VAL A 40 -24.08 -4.73 11.29
N GLY A 41 -24.95 -5.07 12.23
CA GLY A 41 -24.72 -4.89 13.66
C GLY A 41 -25.30 -3.59 14.21
N GLU A 42 -25.18 -3.39 15.53
CA GLU A 42 -25.85 -2.30 16.28
C GLU A 42 -25.56 -0.89 15.73
N GLU A 43 -24.34 -0.63 15.27
CA GLU A 43 -23.92 0.69 14.80
C GLU A 43 -24.24 0.95 13.33
N GLY A 44 -24.82 -0.02 12.61
CA GLY A 44 -25.06 0.07 11.16
C GLY A 44 -26.02 1.19 10.74
N ALA A 45 -26.88 1.68 11.64
CA ALA A 45 -27.71 2.85 11.35
C ALA A 45 -26.93 4.18 11.48
N ALA A 46 -25.88 4.23 12.29
CA ALA A 46 -25.15 5.46 12.59
C ALA A 46 -24.33 5.97 11.40
N VAL A 47 -23.94 5.08 10.48
CA VAL A 47 -23.14 5.46 9.30
C VAL A 47 -23.96 6.22 8.25
N ALA A 48 -25.30 6.23 8.34
CA ALA A 48 -26.17 6.70 7.27
C ALA A 48 -25.85 8.13 6.80
N ASP A 49 -25.70 9.08 7.72
CA ASP A 49 -25.39 10.47 7.37
C ASP A 49 -24.08 10.59 6.56
N HIS A 50 -23.05 9.84 6.95
CA HIS A 50 -21.77 9.82 6.25
C HIS A 50 -21.90 9.17 4.86
N LEU A 51 -22.67 8.09 4.74
CA LEU A 51 -22.91 7.43 3.46
C LEU A 51 -23.67 8.34 2.47
N GLY A 52 -24.49 9.26 2.98
CA GLY A 52 -25.15 10.29 2.18
C GLY A 52 -24.18 11.19 1.43
N GLU A 53 -23.00 11.47 1.99
CA GLU A 53 -21.94 12.25 1.33
C GLU A 53 -21.37 11.55 0.08
N TYR A 54 -21.55 10.23 -0.02
CA TYR A 54 -21.11 9.40 -1.14
C TYR A 54 -22.24 9.03 -2.10
N GLY A 55 -23.43 9.62 -1.93
CA GLY A 55 -24.57 9.46 -2.83
C GLY A 55 -25.45 8.23 -2.55
N VAL A 56 -25.28 7.58 -1.39
CA VAL A 56 -26.13 6.45 -0.98
C VAL A 56 -27.55 6.96 -0.74
N GLN A 57 -28.55 6.35 -1.36
CA GLN A 57 -29.95 6.79 -1.22
C GLN A 57 -30.73 5.98 -0.17
N THR A 58 -30.26 4.78 0.13
CA THR A 58 -30.92 3.85 1.05
C THR A 58 -29.86 3.05 1.80
N VAL A 59 -30.05 2.91 3.12
CA VAL A 59 -29.22 2.07 3.98
C VAL A 59 -30.08 0.94 4.52
N TYR A 60 -29.74 -0.30 4.17
CA TYR A 60 -30.29 -1.49 4.79
C TYR A 60 -29.48 -1.81 6.04
N HIS A 61 -30.07 -1.58 7.20
CA HIS A 61 -29.46 -1.87 8.48
C HIS A 61 -29.86 -3.27 8.93
N VAL A 62 -28.92 -4.21 8.93
CA VAL A 62 -29.12 -5.57 9.44
C VAL A 62 -28.98 -5.53 10.96
N ASP A 63 -30.12 -5.51 11.65
CA ASP A 63 -30.20 -5.35 13.10
C ASP A 63 -30.52 -6.69 13.78
N ASP A 64 -29.47 -7.38 14.21
CA ASP A 64 -29.55 -8.54 15.08
C ASP A 64 -28.33 -8.50 16.02
N GLY A 65 -28.57 -8.41 17.33
CA GLY A 65 -27.49 -8.33 18.33
C GLY A 65 -26.55 -9.54 18.33
N ARG A 66 -26.96 -10.68 17.74
CA ARG A 66 -26.08 -11.85 17.53
C ARG A 66 -25.02 -11.57 16.45
N LEU A 67 -25.21 -10.56 15.61
CA LEU A 67 -24.33 -10.14 14.54
C LEU A 67 -23.47 -8.92 14.90
N SER A 68 -23.60 -8.36 16.11
CA SER A 68 -22.69 -7.33 16.61
C SER A 68 -21.25 -7.83 16.64
N PRO A 69 -20.94 -9.04 17.16
CA PRO A 69 -19.66 -9.68 16.89
C PRO A 69 -19.59 -10.14 15.43
N TYR A 70 -18.41 -10.04 14.83
CA TYR A 70 -18.22 -10.55 13.48
C TYR A 70 -18.45 -12.07 13.43
N ALA A 71 -19.39 -12.49 12.60
CA ALA A 71 -19.73 -13.88 12.36
C ALA A 71 -19.85 -14.10 10.83
N PRO A 72 -18.79 -14.58 10.16
CA PRO A 72 -18.65 -14.50 8.70
C PRO A 72 -19.81 -15.16 7.93
N GLU A 73 -20.20 -16.36 8.35
CA GLU A 73 -21.27 -17.12 7.69
C GLU A 73 -22.66 -16.53 7.94
N ALA A 74 -22.91 -16.02 9.15
CA ALA A 74 -24.14 -15.34 9.50
C ALA A 74 -24.29 -13.98 8.79
N TRP A 75 -23.21 -13.21 8.68
CA TRP A 75 -23.18 -11.97 7.89
C TRP A 75 -23.42 -12.29 6.41
N GLY A 76 -22.75 -13.33 5.88
CA GLY A 76 -22.99 -13.82 4.52
C GLY A 76 -24.42 -14.31 4.29
N ARG A 77 -25.05 -14.95 5.28
CA ARG A 77 -26.47 -15.36 5.22
C ARG A 77 -27.39 -14.14 5.15
N ALA A 78 -27.20 -13.15 6.01
CA ALA A 78 -28.01 -11.93 6.01
C ALA A 78 -27.92 -11.16 4.68
N LEU A 79 -26.72 -11.04 4.11
CA LEU A 79 -26.54 -10.39 2.81
C LEU A 79 -27.10 -11.22 1.65
N ALA A 80 -27.00 -12.56 1.71
CA ALA A 80 -27.61 -13.44 0.71
C ALA A 80 -29.14 -13.29 0.68
N GLU A 81 -29.79 -13.25 1.85
CA GLU A 81 -31.23 -13.00 1.94
C GLU A 81 -31.60 -11.64 1.37
N LEU A 82 -30.82 -10.60 1.68
CA LEU A 82 -31.07 -9.27 1.14
C LEU A 82 -30.91 -9.24 -0.40
N VAL A 83 -29.96 -9.99 -0.94
CA VAL A 83 -29.78 -10.17 -2.39
C VAL A 83 -30.98 -10.88 -3.01
N GLU A 84 -31.47 -11.97 -2.39
CA GLU A 84 -32.63 -12.73 -2.86
C GLU A 84 -33.93 -11.90 -2.82
N ASP A 85 -34.13 -11.13 -1.75
CA ASP A 85 -35.35 -10.33 -1.52
C ASP A 85 -35.40 -9.07 -2.40
N ARG A 86 -34.25 -8.43 -2.63
CA ARG A 86 -34.18 -7.12 -3.31
C ARG A 86 -33.73 -7.21 -4.76
N GLY A 87 -33.06 -8.29 -5.16
CA GLY A 87 -32.54 -8.51 -6.51
C GLY A 87 -31.68 -7.35 -7.04
N PRO A 88 -30.62 -6.92 -6.34
CA PRO A 88 -29.74 -5.87 -6.84
C PRO A 88 -29.05 -6.31 -8.14
N GLU A 89 -28.65 -5.35 -8.97
CA GLU A 89 -27.86 -5.65 -10.17
C GLU A 89 -26.44 -6.10 -9.80
N ALA A 90 -25.91 -5.55 -8.69
CA ALA A 90 -24.65 -5.95 -8.11
C ALA A 90 -24.63 -5.74 -6.59
N LEU A 91 -23.88 -6.61 -5.91
CA LEU A 91 -23.43 -6.42 -4.54
C LEU A 91 -21.91 -6.21 -4.55
N LEU A 92 -21.45 -5.08 -4.03
CA LEU A 92 -20.05 -4.73 -3.87
C LEU A 92 -19.63 -4.87 -2.41
N ALA A 93 -18.39 -5.29 -2.16
CA ALA A 93 -17.76 -5.30 -0.84
C ALA A 93 -16.38 -4.61 -0.89
N PRO A 94 -15.91 -4.02 0.21
CA PRO A 94 -14.51 -3.63 0.33
C PRO A 94 -13.61 -4.86 0.15
N GLY A 95 -12.41 -4.68 -0.41
CA GLY A 95 -11.44 -5.76 -0.62
C GLY A 95 -10.72 -6.27 0.63
N THR A 96 -11.20 -5.92 1.83
CA THR A 96 -10.65 -6.36 3.11
C THR A 96 -10.85 -7.86 3.28
N ASP A 97 -10.12 -8.47 4.23
CA ASP A 97 -10.28 -9.90 4.52
C ASP A 97 -11.74 -10.23 4.89
N ARG A 98 -12.36 -9.36 5.71
CA ARG A 98 -13.76 -9.44 6.11
C ARG A 98 -14.71 -9.31 4.91
N GLY A 99 -14.54 -8.30 4.07
CA GLY A 99 -15.40 -8.07 2.91
C GLY A 99 -15.33 -9.20 1.88
N GLN A 100 -14.14 -9.72 1.64
CA GLN A 100 -13.91 -10.87 0.75
C GLN A 100 -14.54 -12.15 1.30
N GLU A 101 -14.40 -12.42 2.61
CA GLU A 101 -14.98 -13.59 3.26
C GLU A 101 -16.51 -13.55 3.24
N VAL A 102 -17.12 -12.42 3.60
CA VAL A 102 -18.58 -12.23 3.56
C VAL A 102 -19.10 -12.41 2.14
N LEU A 103 -18.46 -11.78 1.15
CA LEU A 103 -18.89 -11.88 -0.25
C LEU A 103 -18.74 -13.31 -0.81
N ALA A 104 -17.72 -14.05 -0.38
CA ALA A 104 -17.55 -15.46 -0.72
C ALA A 104 -18.68 -16.33 -0.14
N HIS A 105 -19.11 -16.07 1.09
CA HIS A 105 -20.28 -16.74 1.68
C HIS A 105 -21.57 -16.42 0.91
N VAL A 106 -21.78 -15.17 0.50
CA VAL A 106 -22.93 -14.80 -0.35
C VAL A 106 -22.88 -15.62 -1.64
N GLY A 107 -21.76 -15.59 -2.37
CA GLY A 107 -21.61 -16.32 -3.63
C GLY A 107 -21.84 -17.82 -3.51
N ALA A 108 -21.35 -18.43 -2.43
CA ALA A 108 -21.58 -19.85 -2.15
C ALA A 108 -23.04 -20.19 -1.84
N LYS A 109 -23.77 -19.30 -1.15
CA LYS A 109 -25.19 -19.51 -0.79
C LYS A 109 -26.13 -19.23 -1.97
N THR A 110 -25.80 -18.27 -2.84
CA THR A 110 -26.67 -17.82 -3.93
C THR A 110 -26.31 -18.36 -5.32
N ASP A 111 -25.18 -19.09 -5.46
CA ASP A 111 -24.63 -19.55 -6.75
C ASP A 111 -24.41 -18.39 -7.76
N LEU A 112 -23.99 -17.23 -7.26
CA LEU A 112 -23.73 -16.04 -8.07
C LEU A 112 -22.24 -15.88 -8.39
N PRO A 113 -21.88 -15.37 -9.59
CA PRO A 113 -20.49 -15.22 -9.96
C PRO A 113 -19.86 -14.00 -9.27
N MET A 114 -18.61 -14.17 -8.85
CA MET A 114 -17.83 -13.16 -8.12
C MET A 114 -16.57 -12.74 -8.87
N ALA A 115 -16.29 -11.44 -8.89
CA ALA A 115 -15.01 -10.87 -9.31
C ALA A 115 -14.37 -10.08 -8.16
N ALA A 116 -13.25 -10.59 -7.66
CA ALA A 116 -12.50 -9.96 -6.59
C ALA A 116 -11.44 -8.96 -7.10
N ASP A 117 -11.05 -8.01 -6.25
CA ASP A 117 -9.96 -7.05 -6.48
C ASP A 117 -10.15 -6.19 -7.74
N CYS A 118 -11.38 -5.75 -7.99
CA CYS A 118 -11.75 -4.84 -9.08
C CYS A 118 -11.21 -3.42 -8.84
N THR A 119 -10.60 -2.83 -9.87
CA THR A 119 -10.18 -1.42 -9.88
C THR A 119 -11.07 -0.56 -10.77
N ALA A 120 -11.80 -1.17 -11.70
CA ALA A 120 -12.79 -0.49 -12.54
C ALA A 120 -13.84 -1.51 -13.03
N VAL A 121 -15.06 -1.02 -13.23
CA VAL A 121 -16.19 -1.79 -13.75
C VAL A 121 -16.97 -0.91 -14.72
N GLU A 122 -17.24 -1.46 -15.90
CA GLU A 122 -18.03 -0.81 -16.95
C GLU A 122 -19.34 -1.59 -17.13
N ALA A 123 -20.47 -0.89 -17.05
CA ALA A 123 -21.79 -1.49 -17.28
C ALA A 123 -22.10 -1.51 -18.79
N ASP A 124 -22.17 -2.71 -19.39
CA ASP A 124 -22.52 -2.96 -20.79
C ASP A 124 -23.51 -4.16 -20.89
N ASP A 125 -23.50 -4.96 -21.96
CA ASP A 125 -24.17 -6.27 -22.10
C ASP A 125 -23.59 -7.32 -21.11
N GLY A 126 -23.65 -7.06 -19.81
CA GLY A 126 -22.83 -7.68 -18.77
C GLY A 126 -21.87 -6.66 -18.18
N TYR A 127 -21.04 -7.06 -17.20
CA TYR A 127 -20.04 -6.15 -16.66
C TYR A 127 -18.66 -6.47 -17.22
N GLU A 128 -18.00 -5.48 -17.80
CA GLU A 128 -16.56 -5.57 -18.09
C GLU A 128 -15.79 -5.13 -16.85
N VAL A 129 -15.01 -6.05 -16.29
CA VAL A 129 -14.27 -5.83 -15.05
C VAL A 129 -12.78 -5.74 -15.36
N THR A 130 -12.14 -4.70 -14.82
CA THR A 130 -10.68 -4.62 -14.71
C THR A 130 -10.30 -4.94 -13.28
N ARG A 131 -9.50 -6.00 -13.07
CA ARG A 131 -9.13 -6.47 -11.73
C ARG A 131 -7.67 -6.87 -11.60
N GLN A 132 -7.16 -6.80 -10.38
CA GLN A 132 -5.79 -7.17 -10.05
C GLN A 132 -5.69 -8.64 -9.70
N ARG A 133 -4.72 -9.35 -10.29
CA ARG A 133 -4.35 -10.73 -9.94
C ARG A 133 -2.87 -10.80 -9.57
N TRP A 134 -2.52 -11.83 -8.83
CA TRP A 134 -1.13 -12.09 -8.39
C TRP A 134 -0.49 -10.86 -7.70
N GLY A 135 -1.21 -10.28 -6.74
CA GLY A 135 -0.76 -9.07 -6.02
C GLY A 135 -0.73 -7.81 -6.89
N GLY A 136 -1.46 -7.79 -8.01
CA GLY A 136 -1.47 -6.70 -8.98
C GLY A 136 -0.29 -6.70 -9.96
N SER A 137 0.47 -7.79 -10.03
CA SER A 137 1.45 -7.99 -11.12
C SER A 137 0.79 -8.35 -12.45
N LEU A 138 -0.46 -8.82 -12.40
CA LEU A 138 -1.31 -9.08 -13.56
C LEU A 138 -2.57 -8.21 -13.45
N VAL A 139 -2.86 -7.46 -14.50
CA VAL A 139 -4.17 -6.82 -14.70
C VAL A 139 -4.97 -7.72 -15.62
N GLU A 140 -6.12 -8.19 -15.14
CA GLU A 140 -7.04 -9.04 -15.87
C GLU A 140 -8.26 -8.21 -16.32
N TYR A 141 -8.60 -8.34 -17.60
CA TYR A 141 -9.85 -7.86 -18.17
C TYR A 141 -10.77 -9.06 -18.35
N ALA A 142 -11.93 -9.05 -17.72
CA ALA A 142 -12.88 -10.14 -17.78
C ALA A 142 -14.31 -9.62 -17.95
N ARG A 143 -15.21 -10.47 -18.44
CA ARG A 143 -16.62 -10.18 -18.56
C ARG A 143 -17.40 -11.04 -17.56
N LEU A 144 -18.30 -10.42 -16.81
CA LEU A 144 -19.13 -11.06 -15.80
C LEU A 144 -20.60 -11.01 -16.24
N GLU A 145 -21.17 -12.18 -16.48
CA GLU A 145 -22.55 -12.33 -16.98
C GLU A 145 -23.42 -13.02 -15.92
N ALA A 146 -24.35 -12.25 -15.35
CA ALA A 146 -25.41 -12.72 -14.47
C ALA A 146 -26.45 -11.60 -14.31
N ALA A 147 -27.62 -11.91 -13.74
CA ALA A 147 -28.57 -10.89 -13.33
C ALA A 147 -27.97 -10.04 -12.18
N THR A 148 -27.64 -10.69 -11.07
CA THR A 148 -26.89 -10.10 -9.94
C THR A 148 -25.43 -10.52 -9.98
N LYS A 149 -24.52 -9.59 -9.69
CA LYS A 149 -23.07 -9.79 -9.76
C LYS A 149 -22.42 -9.46 -8.43
N LEU A 150 -21.44 -10.28 -8.01
CA LEU A 150 -20.69 -10.03 -6.79
C LEU A 150 -19.32 -9.45 -7.13
N LEU A 151 -18.95 -8.34 -6.52
CA LEU A 151 -17.70 -7.65 -6.81
C LEU A 151 -17.02 -7.21 -5.51
N SER A 152 -15.69 -7.27 -5.45
CA SER A 152 -14.96 -6.57 -4.39
C SER A 152 -13.94 -5.61 -4.96
N THR A 153 -13.66 -4.51 -4.26
CA THR A 153 -12.67 -3.53 -4.70
C THR A 153 -11.26 -3.97 -4.38
N ALA A 154 -10.29 -3.59 -5.23
CA ALA A 154 -8.90 -3.72 -4.88
C ALA A 154 -8.55 -2.68 -3.79
N VAL A 155 -8.09 -3.18 -2.64
CA VAL A 155 -7.73 -2.36 -1.47
C VAL A 155 -6.75 -1.26 -1.85
N HIS A 156 -7.14 -0.01 -1.59
CA HIS A 156 -6.39 1.22 -1.85
C HIS A 156 -5.97 1.48 -3.31
N GLU A 157 -6.72 0.96 -4.27
CA GLU A 157 -6.49 1.21 -5.70
C GLU A 157 -7.60 2.05 -6.34
N VAL A 158 -8.72 2.23 -5.63
CA VAL A 158 -9.83 3.11 -6.02
C VAL A 158 -9.77 4.37 -5.15
N PRO A 159 -9.85 5.60 -5.73
CA PRO A 159 -9.86 6.81 -4.93
C PRO A 159 -11.15 6.96 -4.13
N ILE A 160 -11.07 7.69 -3.01
CA ILE A 160 -12.25 8.11 -2.25
C ILE A 160 -12.70 9.45 -2.83
N GLU A 161 -13.89 9.47 -3.42
CA GLU A 161 -14.45 10.66 -4.03
C GLU A 161 -15.87 10.85 -3.48
N PRO A 162 -16.17 11.95 -2.78
CA PRO A 162 -17.54 12.29 -2.41
C PRO A 162 -18.42 12.47 -3.65
N ALA A 163 -19.74 12.29 -3.48
CA ALA A 163 -20.69 12.60 -4.55
C ALA A 163 -20.77 14.12 -4.78
N ASP A 164 -21.14 14.52 -6.01
CA ASP A 164 -21.36 15.93 -6.36
C ASP A 164 -22.44 16.60 -5.49
N ALA A 165 -23.40 15.81 -5.03
CA ALA A 165 -24.45 16.22 -4.11
C ALA A 165 -24.69 15.13 -3.07
N ALA A 166 -24.69 15.53 -1.80
CA ALA A 166 -25.07 14.64 -0.71
C ALA A 166 -26.56 14.28 -0.79
N THR A 167 -26.87 13.06 -0.36
CA THR A 167 -28.22 12.52 -0.21
C THR A 167 -28.61 12.49 1.28
N ASP A 168 -29.89 12.25 1.56
CA ASP A 168 -30.43 11.98 2.90
C ASP A 168 -30.92 10.52 2.90
N PRO A 169 -30.07 9.53 3.26
CA PRO A 169 -30.37 8.13 3.00
C PRO A 169 -31.51 7.63 3.88
N ALA A 170 -32.50 6.97 3.28
CA ALA A 170 -33.53 6.30 4.05
C ALA A 170 -32.96 5.04 4.72
N VAL A 171 -33.09 4.94 6.05
CA VAL A 171 -32.67 3.75 6.80
C VAL A 171 -33.83 2.74 6.87
N HIS A 172 -33.57 1.53 6.40
CA HIS A 172 -34.48 0.39 6.46
C HIS A 172 -33.88 -0.73 7.29
N THR A 173 -34.44 -0.96 8.48
CA THR A 173 -34.05 -2.08 9.32
C THR A 173 -34.53 -3.39 8.71
N VAL A 174 -33.62 -4.37 8.67
CA VAL A 174 -33.84 -5.73 8.18
C VAL A 174 -33.46 -6.69 9.29
N GLU A 175 -34.40 -7.57 9.65
CA GLU A 175 -34.14 -8.67 10.58
C GLU A 175 -33.80 -9.92 9.76
N PRO A 176 -32.55 -10.42 9.80
CA PRO A 176 -32.13 -11.56 8.99
C PRO A 176 -32.57 -12.89 9.63
N ALA A 177 -32.90 -13.90 8.82
CA ALA A 177 -33.18 -15.24 9.30
C ALA A 177 -31.87 -16.04 9.48
N VAL A 178 -31.15 -15.71 10.56
CA VAL A 178 -29.91 -16.39 10.96
C VAL A 178 -30.19 -17.53 11.95
N ASP A 179 -29.76 -18.74 11.57
CA ASP A 179 -29.86 -19.95 12.39
C ASP A 179 -28.61 -20.15 13.29
N GLU A 180 -28.72 -21.05 14.28
CA GLU A 180 -27.58 -21.39 15.15
C GLU A 180 -26.39 -21.99 14.39
N GLU A 181 -26.64 -22.67 13.26
CA GLU A 181 -25.58 -23.24 12.42
C GLU A 181 -24.70 -22.16 11.77
N ASP A 182 -25.29 -21.02 11.37
CA ASP A 182 -24.55 -19.91 10.78
C ASP A 182 -23.65 -19.20 11.80
N LEU A 183 -23.93 -19.37 13.11
CA LEU A 183 -23.18 -18.77 14.22
C LEU A 183 -22.09 -19.70 14.79
N ARG A 184 -21.80 -20.82 14.11
CA ARG A 184 -20.76 -21.78 14.52
C ARG A 184 -19.35 -21.17 14.66
N VAL A 185 -19.09 -20.08 13.93
CA VAL A 185 -17.90 -19.25 14.04
C VAL A 185 -18.35 -17.82 14.29
N SER A 186 -17.91 -17.26 15.41
CA SER A 186 -18.10 -15.86 15.76
C SER A 186 -16.89 -15.37 16.55
N VAL A 187 -16.63 -14.07 16.47
CA VAL A 187 -15.61 -13.42 17.28
C VAL A 187 -16.07 -13.39 18.74
N ASP A 188 -15.33 -14.10 19.60
CA ASP A 188 -15.56 -14.09 21.06
C ASP A 188 -14.97 -12.83 21.72
N ARG A 189 -13.79 -12.41 21.27
CA ARG A 189 -13.06 -11.27 21.82
C ARG A 189 -12.20 -10.62 20.76
N LEU A 190 -12.25 -9.29 20.72
CA LEU A 190 -11.27 -8.46 20.03
C LEU A 190 -10.16 -8.11 21.02
N GLU A 191 -8.92 -8.38 20.65
CA GLU A 191 -7.75 -7.86 21.37
C GLU A 191 -7.28 -6.63 20.60
N GLU A 192 -7.40 -5.46 21.21
CA GLU A 192 -6.77 -4.25 20.69
C GLU A 192 -5.25 -4.46 20.72
N SER A 193 -4.58 -4.17 19.61
CA SER A 193 -3.12 -4.26 19.55
C SER A 193 -2.53 -3.26 20.56
N ASP A 194 -1.55 -3.68 21.37
CA ASP A 194 -0.84 -2.82 22.33
C ASP A 194 0.06 -1.75 21.64
N VAL A 195 -0.11 -1.55 20.33
CA VAL A 195 0.67 -0.60 19.53
C VAL A 195 0.18 0.82 19.82
N GLU A 196 0.95 1.57 20.60
CA GLU A 196 0.77 3.02 20.74
C GLU A 196 1.06 3.70 19.39
N GLY A 197 0.11 4.49 18.88
CA GLY A 197 0.30 5.30 17.67
C GLY A 197 -0.83 5.17 16.64
N VAL A 198 -0.56 5.63 15.42
CA VAL A 198 -1.50 5.53 14.29
C VAL A 198 -1.44 4.10 13.70
N PRO A 199 -2.58 3.44 13.45
CA PRO A 199 -2.60 2.14 12.79
C PRO A 199 -1.85 2.15 11.45
N LEU A 200 -1.05 1.11 11.20
CA LEU A 200 -0.15 1.06 10.04
C LEU A 200 -0.87 1.23 8.68
N GLY A 201 -2.09 0.72 8.55
CA GLY A 201 -2.91 0.83 7.33
C GLY A 201 -3.42 2.25 7.05
N GLU A 202 -3.61 3.05 8.09
CA GLU A 202 -4.20 4.41 8.04
C GLU A 202 -3.13 5.51 8.09
N ALA A 203 -1.89 5.14 8.39
CA ALA A 203 -0.81 6.08 8.59
C ALA A 203 -0.48 6.85 7.31
N ARG A 204 -0.50 8.19 7.41
CA ARG A 204 -0.11 9.09 6.32
C ARG A 204 1.38 9.07 6.03
N VAL A 205 2.19 8.77 7.03
CA VAL A 205 3.63 8.56 6.89
C VAL A 205 3.97 7.22 7.51
N VAL A 206 4.71 6.39 6.77
CA VAL A 206 5.19 5.10 7.27
C VAL A 206 6.70 5.03 7.17
N VAL A 207 7.36 4.69 8.27
CA VAL A 207 8.80 4.41 8.31
C VAL A 207 8.99 2.90 8.41
N GLY A 208 9.49 2.28 7.34
CA GLY A 208 9.66 0.84 7.22
C GLY A 208 11.09 0.38 7.50
N GLY A 209 11.27 -0.62 8.37
CA GLY A 209 12.54 -1.29 8.62
C GLY A 209 12.63 -2.69 8.02
N GLY A 210 13.76 -3.03 7.41
CA GLY A 210 14.04 -4.36 6.89
C GLY A 210 15.22 -5.04 7.55
N ARG A 211 15.57 -6.25 7.09
CA ARG A 211 16.76 -6.97 7.58
C ARG A 211 18.05 -6.15 7.47
N GLY A 212 18.15 -5.26 6.48
CA GLY A 212 19.31 -4.39 6.29
C GLY A 212 19.45 -3.27 7.33
N VAL A 213 18.52 -3.14 8.28
CA VAL A 213 18.62 -2.20 9.41
C VAL A 213 19.75 -2.61 10.36
N GLY A 214 19.91 -3.91 10.64
CA GLY A 214 21.04 -4.45 11.39
C GLY A 214 20.61 -5.37 12.53
N GLY A 215 19.65 -4.91 13.35
CA GLY A 215 19.10 -5.65 14.49
C GLY A 215 17.87 -4.94 15.06
N PRO A 216 17.25 -5.50 16.13
CA PRO A 216 16.10 -4.89 16.79
C PRO A 216 16.42 -3.54 17.43
N GLU A 217 17.62 -3.36 18.01
CA GLU A 217 18.06 -2.11 18.65
C GLU A 217 18.19 -0.93 17.68
N ASP A 218 18.36 -1.20 16.39
CA ASP A 218 18.47 -0.17 15.36
C ASP A 218 17.09 0.33 14.90
N PHE A 219 15.99 -0.31 15.32
CA PHE A 219 14.63 0.18 15.08
C PHE A 219 14.29 1.40 15.94
N ASP A 220 14.94 1.61 17.10
CA ASP A 220 14.72 2.78 17.96
C ASP A 220 14.85 4.11 17.17
N GLN A 221 15.79 4.16 16.21
CA GLN A 221 15.98 5.34 15.36
C GLN A 221 14.88 5.51 14.31
N LEU A 222 14.28 4.41 13.87
CA LEU A 222 13.15 4.44 12.93
C LEU A 222 11.86 4.84 13.65
N GLU A 223 11.69 4.40 14.90
CA GLU A 223 10.59 4.81 15.77
C GLU A 223 10.67 6.30 16.09
N GLU A 224 11.84 6.81 16.50
CA GLU A 224 12.04 8.25 16.72
C GLU A 224 11.70 9.06 15.45
N LEU A 225 12.06 8.54 14.26
CA LEU A 225 11.71 9.18 13.00
C LEU A 225 10.20 9.14 12.72
N ALA A 226 9.53 8.02 12.99
CA ALA A 226 8.08 7.89 12.82
C ALA A 226 7.34 8.88 13.74
N ASP A 227 7.72 8.94 15.02
CA ASP A 227 7.15 9.87 16.01
C ASP A 227 7.31 11.33 15.57
N LEU A 228 8.49 11.71 15.07
CA LEU A 228 8.77 13.08 14.62
C LEU A 228 7.94 13.50 13.39
N LEU A 229 7.43 12.52 12.65
CA LEU A 229 6.62 12.68 11.45
C LEU A 229 5.13 12.40 11.70
N ASP A 230 4.73 12.14 12.95
CA ASP A 230 3.38 11.71 13.31
C ASP A 230 2.92 10.51 12.46
N GLY A 231 3.84 9.57 12.22
CA GLY A 231 3.66 8.41 11.35
C GLY A 231 3.65 7.08 12.10
N ALA A 232 3.52 6.00 11.35
CA ALA A 232 3.61 4.63 11.88
C ALA A 232 4.94 3.97 11.52
N ILE A 233 5.35 3.03 12.37
CA ILE A 233 6.47 2.14 12.11
C ILE A 233 5.96 0.89 11.38
N GLY A 234 6.73 0.45 10.38
CA GLY A 234 6.45 -0.79 9.66
C GLY A 234 7.70 -1.63 9.49
N SER A 235 7.52 -2.86 9.06
CA SER A 235 8.58 -3.86 9.00
C SER A 235 8.42 -4.77 7.79
N SER A 236 9.54 -5.22 7.22
CA SER A 236 9.50 -6.32 6.27
C SER A 236 9.28 -7.65 6.99
N ARG A 237 8.64 -8.61 6.33
CA ARG A 237 8.56 -10.01 6.84
C ARG A 237 9.93 -10.58 7.24
N ALA A 238 11.01 -10.16 6.57
CA ALA A 238 12.35 -10.62 6.89
C ALA A 238 12.84 -10.14 8.26
N ALA A 239 12.34 -9.04 8.81
CA ALA A 239 12.66 -8.57 10.15
C ALA A 239 11.71 -9.17 11.20
N VAL A 240 10.43 -9.35 10.85
CA VAL A 240 9.45 -10.08 11.68
C VAL A 240 9.89 -11.52 11.94
N ASN A 241 10.35 -12.22 10.89
CA ASN A 241 10.84 -13.60 11.01
C ASN A 241 12.08 -13.74 11.91
N GLU A 242 12.88 -12.68 12.08
CA GLU A 242 14.04 -12.67 12.99
C GLU A 242 13.62 -12.32 14.43
N GLY A 243 12.33 -12.09 14.67
CA GLY A 243 11.77 -11.72 15.97
C GLY A 243 12.04 -10.25 16.35
N TRP A 244 12.43 -9.41 15.39
CA TRP A 244 12.76 -8.01 15.69
C TRP A 244 11.52 -7.15 15.91
N ARG A 245 10.43 -7.48 15.22
CA ARG A 245 9.16 -6.74 15.19
C ARG A 245 7.97 -7.71 15.22
N PRO A 246 6.82 -7.30 15.79
CA PRO A 246 5.60 -8.09 15.75
C PRO A 246 5.05 -8.24 14.33
N HIS A 247 4.11 -9.17 14.15
CA HIS A 247 3.45 -9.39 12.86
C HIS A 247 2.61 -8.19 12.41
N ASP A 248 2.05 -7.43 13.35
CA ASP A 248 1.22 -6.25 13.07
C ASP A 248 1.98 -5.16 12.30
N ASP A 249 3.29 -5.08 12.49
CA ASP A 249 4.16 -4.16 11.76
C ASP A 249 4.45 -4.64 10.33
N GLN A 250 4.08 -5.88 9.96
CA GLN A 250 4.49 -6.48 8.69
C GLN A 250 3.80 -5.82 7.51
N ILE A 251 4.58 -5.22 6.61
CA ILE A 251 4.12 -4.70 5.31
C ILE A 251 4.33 -5.76 4.22
N GLY A 252 3.30 -6.02 3.42
CA GLY A 252 3.42 -6.88 2.24
C GLY A 252 2.15 -7.64 1.88
N LEU A 253 2.28 -8.57 0.93
CA LEU A 253 1.18 -9.41 0.43
C LEU A 253 0.51 -10.25 1.55
N THR A 254 1.28 -10.67 2.55
CA THR A 254 0.80 -11.47 3.69
C THR A 254 0.76 -10.65 4.98
N GLY A 255 0.85 -9.32 4.87
CA GLY A 255 0.76 -8.41 6.00
C GLY A 255 -0.17 -7.25 5.63
N THR A 256 0.03 -6.12 6.28
CA THR A 256 -0.75 -4.91 6.06
C THR A 256 -0.39 -4.29 4.70
N LYS A 257 -1.41 -3.97 3.90
CA LYS A 257 -1.27 -3.08 2.75
C LYS A 257 -1.41 -1.64 3.26
N ILE A 258 -0.53 -0.76 2.77
CA ILE A 258 -0.44 0.63 3.20
C ILE A 258 -0.48 1.56 1.99
N THR A 259 -1.11 2.72 2.14
CA THR A 259 -1.11 3.80 1.14
C THR A 259 -0.82 5.15 1.75
N PRO A 260 0.37 5.33 2.36
CA PRO A 260 0.76 6.60 2.94
C PRO A 260 1.06 7.65 1.87
N ASP A 261 0.98 8.92 2.26
CA ASP A 261 1.54 10.03 1.50
C ASP A 261 3.06 9.81 1.27
N ILE A 262 3.75 9.30 2.31
CA ILE A 262 5.19 9.03 2.30
C ILE A 262 5.51 7.68 2.96
N TYR A 263 6.17 6.79 2.22
CA TYR A 263 6.77 5.57 2.76
C TYR A 263 8.30 5.64 2.73
N ILE A 264 8.95 5.50 3.88
CA ILE A 264 10.41 5.53 4.04
C ILE A 264 10.94 4.11 4.29
N ALA A 265 11.44 3.45 3.25
CA ALA A 265 11.96 2.09 3.32
C ALA A 265 13.46 2.05 3.66
N CYS A 266 13.79 1.65 4.89
CA CYS A 266 15.15 1.53 5.41
C CYS A 266 15.60 0.07 5.46
N GLY A 267 16.63 -0.30 4.68
CA GLY A 267 17.21 -1.66 4.74
C GLY A 267 16.28 -2.76 4.21
N ILE A 268 15.32 -2.42 3.35
CA ILE A 268 14.36 -3.34 2.74
C ILE A 268 14.80 -3.65 1.30
N SER A 269 14.87 -4.94 0.93
CA SER A 269 15.36 -5.38 -0.38
C SER A 269 14.39 -5.12 -1.54
N GLY A 270 13.12 -4.82 -1.25
CA GLY A 270 12.09 -4.59 -2.26
C GLY A 270 11.60 -5.86 -2.94
N ALA A 271 11.59 -7.00 -2.23
CA ALA A 271 10.97 -8.22 -2.75
C ALA A 271 9.52 -7.96 -3.19
N VAL A 272 9.06 -8.63 -4.26
CA VAL A 272 7.72 -8.42 -4.83
C VAL A 272 6.63 -8.52 -3.75
N GLN A 273 6.76 -9.47 -2.83
CA GLN A 273 5.83 -9.65 -1.73
C GLN A 273 5.76 -8.43 -0.80
N HIS A 274 6.87 -7.74 -0.55
CA HIS A 274 6.87 -6.48 0.21
C HIS A 274 6.24 -5.36 -0.63
N TRP A 275 6.66 -5.25 -1.89
CA TRP A 275 6.21 -4.19 -2.79
C TRP A 275 4.69 -4.17 -2.98
N VAL A 276 4.05 -5.34 -3.08
CA VAL A 276 2.59 -5.45 -3.17
C VAL A 276 1.87 -4.75 -2.01
N GLY A 277 2.48 -4.73 -0.82
CA GLY A 277 1.91 -4.07 0.36
C GLY A 277 2.11 -2.56 0.41
N CYS A 278 3.07 -1.98 -0.33
CA CYS A 278 3.40 -0.55 -0.25
C CYS A 278 3.38 0.19 -1.59
N LYS A 279 2.99 -0.49 -2.68
CA LYS A 279 2.98 0.09 -4.04
C LYS A 279 1.98 1.25 -4.20
N GLY A 280 0.98 1.34 -3.34
CA GLY A 280 -0.01 2.41 -3.33
C GLY A 280 0.43 3.65 -2.55
N ALA A 281 1.63 3.66 -1.96
CA ALA A 281 2.21 4.86 -1.38
C ALA A 281 2.44 5.94 -2.46
N ASP A 282 2.05 7.18 -2.17
CA ASP A 282 2.22 8.30 -3.12
C ASP A 282 3.71 8.57 -3.40
N THR A 283 4.53 8.56 -2.34
CA THR A 283 5.97 8.74 -2.44
C THR A 283 6.71 7.66 -1.65
N VAL A 284 7.65 6.97 -2.30
CA VAL A 284 8.55 6.01 -1.64
C VAL A 284 9.98 6.57 -1.61
N LEU A 285 10.55 6.69 -0.40
CA LEU A 285 11.95 7.02 -0.14
C LEU A 285 12.69 5.76 0.30
N ALA A 286 13.70 5.32 -0.45
CA ALA A 286 14.42 4.08 -0.14
C ALA A 286 15.87 4.35 0.28
N ARG A 287 16.29 3.80 1.42
CA ARG A 287 17.67 3.75 1.87
C ARG A 287 18.21 2.32 1.82
N ALA A 288 19.14 2.07 0.91
CA ALA A 288 19.91 0.83 0.87
C ALA A 288 21.11 0.94 1.83
N ASN A 289 21.14 0.11 2.87
CA ASN A 289 22.38 -0.13 3.62
C ASN A 289 23.20 -1.17 2.85
N ALA A 290 24.41 -0.80 2.42
CA ALA A 290 25.37 -1.76 1.90
C ALA A 290 25.85 -2.63 3.07
N VAL A 291 25.35 -3.85 3.18
CA VAL A 291 25.87 -4.83 4.13
C VAL A 291 27.32 -5.11 3.73
N GLY A 292 28.28 -4.75 4.59
CA GLY A 292 29.72 -4.89 4.37
C GLY A 292 30.21 -6.33 4.43
N GLY A 293 29.73 -7.19 3.53
CA GLY A 293 30.35 -8.49 3.25
C GLY A 293 31.44 -8.33 2.21
N GLU A 294 32.67 -8.76 2.51
CA GLU A 294 33.73 -8.85 1.51
C GLU A 294 33.24 -9.68 0.30
N PRO A 295 33.50 -9.24 -0.95
CA PRO A 295 33.18 -10.05 -2.11
C PRO A 295 33.97 -11.36 -2.05
N ALA A 296 33.26 -12.49 -2.17
CA ALA A 296 33.89 -13.80 -2.23
C ALA A 296 34.98 -13.82 -3.32
N PRO A 297 36.20 -14.33 -3.03
CA PRO A 297 37.27 -14.33 -4.01
C PRO A 297 36.89 -15.19 -5.22
N PRO A 298 37.27 -14.80 -6.45
CA PRO A 298 36.99 -15.59 -7.64
C PRO A 298 37.69 -16.94 -7.52
N SER A 299 36.92 -18.01 -7.42
CA SER A 299 37.44 -19.37 -7.51
C SER A 299 37.99 -19.59 -8.92
N GLY A 300 39.31 -19.66 -9.06
CA GLY A 300 39.97 -20.12 -10.26
C GLY A 300 39.73 -21.62 -10.48
N GLY A 301 39.31 -22.01 -11.68
CA GLY A 301 39.18 -23.41 -12.09
C GLY A 301 38.21 -23.55 -13.26
N GLY A 302 38.72 -23.93 -14.43
CA GLY A 302 38.05 -23.75 -15.72
C GLY A 302 36.92 -24.74 -16.04
N SER A 303 35.97 -24.27 -16.86
CA SER A 303 35.29 -24.99 -17.96
C SER A 303 34.35 -24.00 -18.70
N PRO A 304 34.33 -23.96 -20.04
CA PRO A 304 33.39 -23.14 -20.79
C PRO A 304 32.07 -23.90 -20.92
N HIS A 305 30.95 -23.21 -20.71
CA HIS A 305 29.57 -23.74 -20.71
C HIS A 305 29.10 -24.39 -19.40
N GLY A 306 28.60 -23.53 -18.52
CA GLY A 306 27.73 -23.88 -17.40
C GLY A 306 27.15 -22.60 -16.82
N SER A 307 25.89 -22.29 -17.14
CA SER A 307 25.12 -21.20 -16.54
C SER A 307 24.92 -21.48 -15.04
N VAL A 308 25.58 -20.68 -14.19
CA VAL A 308 25.34 -20.66 -12.75
C VAL A 308 24.16 -19.71 -12.47
N PRO A 309 23.20 -20.04 -11.59
CA PRO A 309 22.06 -19.17 -11.30
C PRO A 309 22.53 -17.91 -10.57
N GLU A 310 22.16 -16.73 -11.10
CA GLU A 310 22.35 -15.45 -10.43
C GLU A 310 21.48 -15.38 -9.17
N ASN A 311 22.09 -15.63 -8.01
CA ASN A 311 21.48 -15.35 -6.71
C ASN A 311 21.34 -13.83 -6.49
N GLY A 312 20.19 -13.28 -6.85
CA GLY A 312 19.27 -12.50 -5.99
C GLY A 312 19.75 -11.35 -5.08
N TYR A 313 21.01 -10.94 -5.11
CA TYR A 313 21.51 -9.79 -4.36
C TYR A 313 21.46 -8.53 -5.23
N ILE A 314 20.41 -7.72 -5.04
CA ILE A 314 20.29 -6.29 -5.41
C ILE A 314 21.21 -5.87 -6.58
N ASN A 315 20.85 -6.33 -7.78
CA ASN A 315 21.31 -5.75 -9.03
C ASN A 315 20.31 -4.69 -9.51
N ALA A 316 19.80 -3.84 -8.60
CA ALA A 316 18.87 -2.77 -8.96
C ALA A 316 18.70 -1.69 -7.88
N VAL A 317 19.78 -1.13 -7.33
CA VAL A 317 19.72 0.28 -6.88
C VAL A 317 19.94 1.13 -8.13
N ARG A 318 18.85 1.38 -8.87
CA ARG A 318 18.86 2.28 -10.01
C ARG A 318 17.68 3.25 -9.94
N SER A 319 18.06 4.53 -9.98
CA SER A 319 17.30 5.77 -10.21
C SER A 319 16.70 6.48 -9.02
N THR A 320 16.71 7.82 -9.12
CA THR A 320 16.10 8.88 -8.30
C THR A 320 15.08 9.68 -9.12
N THR A 321 13.77 9.61 -8.83
CA THR A 321 12.76 10.59 -9.26
C THR A 321 11.55 10.72 -8.31
N VAL A 322 11.10 11.94 -8.04
CA VAL A 322 9.82 12.25 -7.37
C VAL A 322 8.69 12.15 -8.40
N ALA A 323 7.62 11.40 -8.12
CA ALA A 323 6.41 11.33 -8.96
C ALA A 323 5.23 11.96 -8.20
N SER A 324 4.60 12.98 -8.77
CA SER A 324 3.24 13.39 -8.40
C SER A 324 2.29 12.87 -9.48
N ARG A 325 1.15 12.25 -9.11
CA ARG A 325 0.09 11.85 -10.05
C ARG A 325 -0.33 13.07 -10.90
N ARG A 326 0.05 13.09 -12.18
CA ARG A 326 -0.64 13.83 -13.23
C ARG A 326 -0.91 12.86 -14.39
N MET A 327 -2.18 12.51 -14.57
CA MET A 327 -2.65 11.84 -15.77
C MET A 327 -2.31 12.72 -16.99
N TYR A 328 -1.61 12.14 -17.96
CA TYR A 328 -1.59 12.68 -19.33
C TYR A 328 -2.54 11.82 -20.17
N ASP A 329 -3.65 12.41 -20.56
CA ASP A 329 -4.54 11.93 -21.61
C ASP A 329 -3.77 11.95 -22.94
N VAL A 330 -3.52 10.78 -23.54
CA VAL A 330 -2.94 10.66 -24.88
C VAL A 330 -4.05 10.23 -25.84
N ARG A 331 -4.87 11.20 -26.25
CA ARG A 331 -5.63 11.09 -27.49
C ARG A 331 -4.68 11.13 -28.68
N SER A 332 -4.74 10.05 -29.47
CA SER A 332 -4.25 9.88 -30.84
C SER A 332 -3.88 11.16 -31.60
N ALA A 333 -2.61 11.32 -31.95
CA ALA A 333 -2.19 12.14 -33.08
C ALA A 333 -1.09 11.41 -33.88
N LYS A 334 -1.48 10.83 -35.02
CA LYS A 334 -0.56 10.32 -36.04
C LYS A 334 0.25 11.48 -36.64
N GLY A 335 1.57 11.34 -36.64
CA GLY A 335 2.45 11.98 -37.63
C GLY A 335 3.07 13.32 -37.24
N ALA A 336 4.14 13.29 -36.45
CA ALA A 336 5.22 14.28 -36.51
C ALA A 336 6.50 13.70 -35.88
N LYS A 337 7.60 13.64 -36.64
CA LYS A 337 8.94 13.35 -36.09
C LYS A 337 9.55 14.66 -35.57
N PRO A 338 10.07 14.75 -34.33
CA PRO A 338 10.95 15.84 -33.96
C PRO A 338 12.43 15.46 -34.21
N ALA A 339 13.17 16.45 -34.73
CA ALA A 339 14.58 16.38 -35.05
C ALA A 339 15.46 16.37 -33.79
N VAL A 340 16.57 15.61 -33.85
CA VAL A 340 17.63 15.62 -32.83
C VAL A 340 18.66 16.68 -33.22
N THR A 341 18.77 17.75 -32.41
CA THR A 341 19.89 18.69 -32.45
C THR A 341 20.89 18.33 -31.36
N THR A 342 22.06 17.84 -31.76
CA THR A 342 23.20 17.57 -30.87
C THR A 342 24.07 18.81 -30.78
N ALA A 343 24.23 19.40 -29.58
CA ALA A 343 25.24 20.42 -29.32
C ALA A 343 25.87 20.22 -27.93
N GLY A 344 27.21 20.19 -27.88
CA GLY A 344 27.96 20.27 -26.63
C GLY A 344 29.06 19.20 -26.47
N ARG A 345 30.17 19.35 -27.20
CA ARG A 345 31.46 18.74 -26.85
C ARG A 345 32.01 19.44 -25.61
N THR A 346 32.54 18.68 -24.65
CA THR A 346 33.57 19.19 -23.72
C THR A 346 34.72 18.18 -23.66
N THR A 347 35.92 18.71 -23.85
CA THR A 347 37.19 18.05 -24.10
C THR A 347 37.81 17.50 -22.82
N ALA A 348 38.28 16.25 -22.87
CA ALA A 348 39.19 15.70 -21.88
C ALA A 348 40.58 16.34 -22.05
N SER A 349 41.15 16.85 -20.95
CA SER A 349 42.56 17.21 -20.84
C SER A 349 43.18 16.32 -19.77
N ALA A 350 44.05 15.41 -20.21
CA ALA A 350 44.96 14.68 -19.34
C ALA A 350 46.14 15.59 -18.99
N ARG A 351 46.45 15.74 -17.70
CA ARG A 351 47.77 16.16 -17.23
C ARG A 351 48.25 15.19 -16.16
N SER A 352 49.33 14.49 -16.51
CA SER A 352 50.23 13.76 -15.63
C SER A 352 51.04 14.74 -14.77
N GLY A 353 51.10 14.50 -13.46
CA GLY A 353 51.99 15.21 -12.54
C GLY A 353 52.11 14.43 -11.24
N SER A 354 53.33 14.11 -10.85
CA SER A 354 53.76 13.19 -9.79
C SER A 354 53.86 13.85 -8.41
N HIS A 355 53.85 13.00 -7.36
CA HIS A 355 54.28 13.17 -5.95
C HIS A 355 53.21 13.41 -4.86
N ASN A 356 52.89 12.36 -4.08
CA ASN A 356 52.82 12.40 -2.61
C ASN A 356 52.95 10.98 -1.97
N PRO A 357 53.43 10.85 -0.72
CA PRO A 357 53.93 9.61 -0.10
C PRO A 357 52.82 8.72 0.55
N PRO A 358 53.12 7.49 1.02
CA PRO A 358 52.11 6.52 1.40
C PRO A 358 51.63 6.70 2.85
N GLY A 359 50.32 6.63 3.09
CA GLY A 359 49.76 6.48 4.43
C GLY A 359 48.50 7.30 4.70
N SER A 360 47.35 6.81 4.26
CA SER A 360 46.06 6.89 4.95
C SER A 360 44.98 6.25 4.06
N VAL A 361 44.54 5.05 4.42
CA VAL A 361 43.34 4.46 3.83
C VAL A 361 42.16 5.06 4.55
N TYR A 362 41.55 6.10 3.98
CA TYR A 362 40.20 6.53 4.37
C TYR A 362 39.21 5.53 3.78
N SER A 363 38.55 4.73 4.62
CA SER A 363 37.36 3.98 4.20
C SER A 363 36.18 4.96 4.14
N SER A 364 35.89 5.50 2.95
CA SER A 364 34.66 6.23 2.69
C SER A 364 33.49 5.24 2.61
N ILE A 365 32.54 5.35 3.54
CA ILE A 365 31.23 4.68 3.42
C ILE A 365 30.48 5.38 2.27
N ASN A 366 30.26 4.68 1.17
CA ASN A 366 29.44 5.18 0.06
C ASN A 366 27.96 4.92 0.36
N THR A 367 27.22 5.96 0.75
CA THR A 367 25.75 5.97 0.74
C THR A 367 25.25 6.21 -0.69
N THR A 368 24.41 5.32 -1.20
CA THR A 368 23.77 5.49 -2.52
C THR A 368 22.30 5.87 -2.31
N GLU A 369 21.92 7.10 -2.66
CA GLU A 369 20.54 7.59 -2.61
C GLU A 369 19.81 7.31 -3.93
N THR A 370 18.55 6.86 -3.88
CA THR A 370 17.75 6.33 -5.01
C THR A 370 16.26 6.63 -4.72
N ILE A 371 15.49 7.11 -5.71
CA ILE A 371 14.10 7.69 -5.69
C ILE A 371 13.41 7.25 -7.03
N TRP A 372 12.10 7.16 -7.23
CA TRP A 372 11.58 6.52 -8.48
C TRP A 372 10.38 7.21 -9.16
N THR A 373 10.40 7.33 -10.52
CA THR A 373 9.21 7.70 -11.33
C THR A 373 8.93 6.69 -12.45
N GLY A 374 7.73 6.13 -12.42
CA GLY A 374 6.88 5.67 -13.53
C GLY A 374 7.51 5.11 -14.82
N GLY A 375 7.23 3.82 -15.08
CA GLY A 375 7.32 3.15 -16.39
C GLY A 375 7.94 1.75 -16.34
N PRO A 376 7.56 0.80 -17.23
CA PRO A 376 8.07 -0.57 -17.18
C PRO A 376 9.58 -0.66 -17.44
N MET A 377 10.15 -1.71 -16.83
CA MET A 377 11.52 -1.96 -16.37
C MET A 377 12.74 -1.72 -17.30
N TYR A 378 12.64 -1.14 -18.49
CA TYR A 378 13.71 -1.22 -19.51
C TYR A 378 14.44 0.07 -19.91
N ASN A 379 14.13 1.25 -19.35
CA ASN A 379 14.81 2.46 -19.81
C ASN A 379 14.96 3.56 -18.73
N SER A 380 16.04 3.51 -17.94
CA SER A 380 16.40 4.59 -17.00
C SER A 380 17.83 5.11 -17.22
N ARG A 381 17.99 6.43 -17.17
CA ARG A 381 19.28 7.14 -17.16
C ARG A 381 19.65 7.57 -15.74
N ARG A 382 20.95 7.60 -15.46
CA ARG A 382 21.59 7.78 -14.15
C ARG A 382 21.77 9.27 -13.81
N VAL A 383 21.42 9.70 -12.59
CA VAL A 383 21.90 10.95 -11.97
C VAL A 383 22.16 10.67 -10.48
N SER A 384 23.35 11.02 -9.99
CA SER A 384 23.78 10.88 -8.60
C SER A 384 24.00 12.25 -7.97
N THR A 385 23.57 12.43 -6.72
CA THR A 385 23.93 13.61 -5.91
C THR A 385 24.66 13.15 -4.65
N GLU A 386 25.84 13.73 -4.40
CA GLU A 386 26.58 13.60 -3.14
C GLU A 386 26.00 14.61 -2.15
N SER A 387 25.24 14.17 -1.14
CA SER A 387 25.04 15.00 0.05
C SER A 387 24.84 14.14 1.29
N SER A 388 25.67 14.39 2.30
CA SER A 388 25.71 13.67 3.59
C SER A 388 24.67 14.17 4.59
N ASP A 389 23.51 14.68 4.13
CA ASP A 389 22.58 15.43 4.98
C ASP A 389 21.11 15.10 4.63
N TRP A 390 20.78 13.81 4.66
CA TRP A 390 19.45 13.26 4.39
C TRP A 390 18.35 13.88 5.29
N MET A 391 18.72 14.20 6.53
CA MET A 391 17.83 14.84 7.50
C MET A 391 17.42 16.25 7.03
N ASN A 392 18.28 16.97 6.31
CA ASN A 392 17.93 18.24 5.68
C ASN A 392 17.00 18.10 4.47
N THR A 393 16.97 16.95 3.80
CA THR A 393 15.99 16.65 2.72
C THR A 393 14.62 16.35 3.30
N VAL A 394 14.55 15.55 4.37
CA VAL A 394 13.32 15.29 5.15
C VAL A 394 12.78 16.60 5.78
N LEU A 395 13.65 17.41 6.38
CA LEU A 395 13.29 18.72 6.95
C LEU A 395 12.88 19.77 5.89
N LYS A 396 13.33 19.64 4.63
CA LYS A 396 12.86 20.48 3.52
C LYS A 396 11.42 20.15 3.14
N TYR A 397 11.02 18.89 3.20
CA TYR A 397 9.61 18.51 3.03
C TYR A 397 8.74 19.01 4.20
N ARG A 398 9.26 19.02 5.44
CA ARG A 398 8.63 19.68 6.60
C ARG A 398 8.44 21.19 6.44
N ARG A 399 9.27 21.87 5.63
CA ARG A 399 9.11 23.30 5.32
C ARG A 399 8.05 23.60 4.27
N ALA A 400 7.64 22.61 3.46
CA ALA A 400 6.52 22.77 2.53
C ALA A 400 5.16 22.81 3.23
N THR A 401 5.09 22.33 4.48
CA THR A 401 3.87 22.28 5.31
C THR A 401 3.84 23.24 6.50
N SER A 402 4.85 24.12 6.68
CA SER A 402 4.89 25.25 7.65
C SER A 402 4.49 24.94 9.10
N ILE A 403 5.48 24.80 10.01
CA ILE A 403 5.47 25.35 11.39
C ILE A 403 6.94 25.55 11.84
N CYS A 404 7.13 26.51 12.75
CA CYS A 404 8.32 27.34 12.99
C CYS A 404 9.66 26.69 13.38
N SER A 405 10.68 27.52 13.15
CA SER A 405 12.11 27.36 13.38
C SER A 405 12.55 27.25 14.84
N THR A 406 13.32 26.21 15.15
CA THR A 406 14.47 26.26 16.07
C THR A 406 15.32 25.01 15.83
N TRP A 407 16.62 25.05 16.15
CA TRP A 407 17.66 24.08 15.77
C TRP A 407 18.43 24.38 14.47
N ARG A 408 19.12 25.52 14.48
CA ARG A 408 20.49 25.56 13.96
C ARG A 408 21.42 25.63 15.16
N SER A 409 22.53 24.89 15.09
CA SER A 409 23.72 24.91 15.97
C SER A 409 23.76 23.94 17.16
N ARG A 410 24.20 22.70 16.92
CA ARG A 410 25.24 22.01 17.73
C ARG A 410 26.02 21.02 16.86
N PRO A 411 27.35 21.16 16.70
CA PRO A 411 28.16 20.12 16.05
C PRO A 411 28.46 18.98 17.04
N PHE A 412 28.14 17.75 16.67
CA PHE A 412 28.60 16.55 17.38
C PHE A 412 30.12 16.41 17.21
N ARG A 413 30.87 16.40 18.33
CA ARG A 413 32.27 15.95 18.37
C ARG A 413 32.29 14.51 18.87
N VAL A 414 32.77 13.59 18.05
CA VAL A 414 33.17 12.24 18.50
C VAL A 414 34.61 12.32 18.98
N SER A 415 34.83 12.23 20.29
CA SER A 415 36.16 12.02 20.88
C SER A 415 36.42 10.53 21.00
N ALA A 416 37.35 10.00 20.20
CA ALA A 416 37.85 8.63 20.37
C ALA A 416 38.92 8.62 21.47
N THR A 417 38.60 8.07 22.65
CA THR A 417 39.59 7.64 23.64
C THR A 417 40.01 6.20 23.32
N ALA A 418 41.23 6.01 22.84
CA ALA A 418 41.83 4.70 22.67
C ALA A 418 42.38 4.19 24.02
N SER A 419 41.77 3.14 24.58
CA SER A 419 42.37 2.32 25.64
C SER A 419 43.07 1.11 25.00
N GLY A 420 44.39 1.00 25.20
CA GLY A 420 45.23 0.01 24.56
C GLY A 420 45.17 -1.40 25.18
N SER A 421 45.79 -2.34 24.47
CA SER A 421 46.41 -3.51 25.10
C SER A 421 47.63 -3.92 24.27
N SER A 422 48.79 -3.99 24.92
CA SER A 422 50.04 -4.53 24.39
C SER A 422 50.58 -5.54 25.39
N SER A 423 50.94 -6.73 24.93
CA SER A 423 51.94 -7.64 25.53
C SER A 423 52.17 -8.83 24.56
N PRO A 424 53.36 -9.47 24.58
CA PRO A 424 54.64 -9.09 25.17
C PRO A 424 55.62 -8.45 24.17
#